data_AF-A0A7J3JE17-F1
#
_entry.id   AF-A0A7J3JE17-F1
#
_cell.length_a   1.000
_cell.length_b   1.000
_cell.length_c   1.000
_cell.angle_alpha   90.00
_cell.angle_beta   90.00
_cell.angle_gamma   90.00
#
_symmetry.space_group_name_H-M   'P 1'
#
loop_
_entity.id
_entity.type
_entity.pdbx_description
1 polymer ?
#
loop_
_entity_poly.entity_id
_entity_poly.type
_entity_poly.pdbx_seq_one_letter_code
_entity_poly.pdbx_strand_id
1 'polypeptide(L)'
;MFAFDLSWFTDSLFIFALAFLIDLALGEYPDRIHPTIGIGKLILFLKKRAKHPNPRVEKANGVLMALAIMLIVAVPVGALLLWLRFSFGSIPYIIVGAILFKATFAIRGM
;
A
#
# COMPACT_ATOMS: atom_id res chain seq x y z
N MET A 1 -13.41 -1.39 21.45
CA MET A 1 -12.17 -1.31 22.25
C MET A 1 -11.04 -1.84 21.37
N PHE A 2 -10.12 -0.99 20.91
CA PHE A 2 -8.93 -1.43 20.19
C PHE A 2 -7.97 -2.07 21.19
N ALA A 3 -8.27 -3.29 21.63
CA ALA A 3 -7.30 -4.09 22.34
C ALA A 3 -6.24 -4.49 21.30
N PHE A 4 -5.01 -3.99 21.47
CA PHE A 4 -3.83 -4.51 20.77
C PHE A 4 -3.62 -5.94 21.27
N ASP A 5 -4.39 -6.85 20.68
CA ASP A 5 -4.36 -8.24 21.04
C ASP A 5 -3.10 -8.86 20.42
N LEU A 6 -2.44 -9.77 21.14
CA LEU A 6 -1.16 -10.35 20.70
C LEU A 6 -1.25 -10.96 19.30
N SER A 7 -2.46 -11.38 18.91
CA SER A 7 -2.82 -11.86 17.58
C SER A 7 -2.52 -10.87 16.44
N TRP A 8 -2.70 -9.56 16.64
CA TRP A 8 -2.38 -8.56 15.60
C TRP A 8 -0.89 -8.48 15.33
N PHE A 9 -0.09 -8.58 16.39
CA PHE A 9 1.36 -8.58 16.28
C PHE A 9 1.85 -9.86 15.60
N THR A 10 1.35 -11.04 16.01
CA THR A 10 1.72 -12.30 15.38
C THR A 10 1.31 -12.35 13.91
N ASP A 11 0.11 -11.91 13.56
CA ASP A 11 -0.35 -11.87 12.16
C ASP A 11 0.54 -10.96 11.31
N SER A 12 0.99 -9.82 11.87
CA SER A 12 1.91 -8.90 11.18
C SER A 12 3.28 -9.53 10.93
N LEU A 13 3.81 -10.29 11.90
CA LEU A 13 5.04 -11.06 11.72
C LEU A 13 4.89 -12.13 10.63
N PHE A 14 3.75 -12.83 10.59
CA PHE A 14 3.45 -13.79 9.53
C PHE A 14 3.32 -13.14 8.16
N ILE A 15 2.66 -11.97 8.07
CA ILE A 15 2.57 -11.19 6.83
C ILE A 15 3.97 -10.84 6.33
N PHE A 16 4.84 -10.34 7.21
CA PHE A 16 6.21 -9.97 6.87
C PHE A 16 7.02 -11.18 6.38
N ALA A 17 7.01 -12.27 7.16
CA ALA A 17 7.75 -13.49 6.81
C ALA A 17 7.25 -14.10 5.50
N LEU A 18 5.94 -14.17 5.29
CA LEU A 18 5.35 -14.70 4.06
C LEU A 18 5.67 -13.81 2.87
N ALA A 19 5.52 -12.48 2.99
CA ALA A 19 5.86 -11.55 1.93
C ALA A 19 7.33 -11.66 1.51
N PHE A 20 8.24 -11.78 2.49
CA PHE A 20 9.66 -11.99 2.26
C PHE A 20 9.93 -13.33 1.53
N LEU A 21 9.32 -14.42 1.96
CA LEU A 21 9.45 -15.72 1.30
C LEU A 21 8.90 -15.71 -0.13
N ILE A 22 7.76 -15.04 -0.35
CA ILE A 22 7.17 -14.90 -1.69
C ILE A 22 8.08 -14.06 -2.59
N ASP A 23 8.70 -12.99 -2.08
CA ASP A 23 9.68 -12.20 -2.84
C ASP A 23 10.90 -13.02 -3.22
N LEU A 24 11.43 -13.80 -2.27
CA LEU A 24 12.56 -14.69 -2.53
C LEU A 24 12.20 -15.79 -3.54
N ALA A 25 10.99 -16.36 -3.49
CA ALA A 25 10.58 -17.45 -4.37
C ALA A 25 10.16 -16.99 -5.78
N LEU A 26 9.32 -15.96 -5.86
CA LEU A 26 8.70 -15.48 -7.11
C LEU A 26 9.39 -14.24 -7.71
N GLY A 27 10.28 -13.58 -6.97
CA GLY A 27 10.91 -12.33 -7.40
C GLY A 27 9.94 -11.15 -7.41
N GLU A 28 10.32 -10.08 -8.10
CA GLU A 28 9.53 -8.84 -8.15
C GLU A 28 8.21 -8.99 -8.93
N TYR A 29 7.27 -8.08 -8.66
CA TYR A 29 6.09 -7.95 -9.50
C TYR A 29 6.50 -7.52 -10.92
N PRO A 30 5.90 -8.09 -11.98
CA PRO A 30 6.14 -7.61 -13.33
C PRO A 30 5.81 -6.13 -13.45
N ASP A 31 6.61 -5.39 -14.23
CA ASP A 31 6.50 -3.94 -14.51
C ASP A 31 5.13 -3.45 -15.00
N ARG A 32 4.19 -4.36 -15.30
CA ARG A 32 2.83 -4.03 -15.74
C ARG A 32 1.79 -4.11 -14.63
N ILE A 33 2.06 -4.89 -13.58
CA ILE A 33 1.10 -5.25 -12.52
C ILE A 33 1.47 -4.57 -11.20
N HIS A 34 2.66 -3.97 -11.11
CA HIS A 34 3.11 -3.33 -9.89
C HIS A 34 2.14 -2.20 -9.46
N PRO A 35 1.62 -2.22 -8.21
CA PRO A 35 0.67 -1.20 -7.73
C PRO A 35 1.19 0.25 -7.86
N THR A 36 2.50 0.44 -7.84
CA THR A 36 3.18 1.73 -8.03
C THR A 36 2.86 2.39 -9.37
N ILE A 37 2.55 1.63 -10.42
CA ILE A 37 2.16 2.16 -11.74
C ILE A 37 0.83 2.90 -11.64
N GLY A 38 -0.15 2.31 -10.94
CA GLY A 38 -1.45 2.93 -10.73
C GLY A 38 -1.32 4.23 -9.94
N ILE A 39 -0.52 4.21 -8.86
CA ILE A 39 -0.20 5.37 -8.05
C ILE A 39 0.52 6.44 -8.88
N GLY A 40 1.47 6.05 -9.72
CA GLY A 40 2.20 6.95 -10.62
C GLY A 40 1.29 7.65 -11.63
N LYS A 41 0.33 6.92 -12.23
CA LYS A 41 -0.68 7.51 -13.12
C LYS A 41 -1.56 8.51 -12.38
N LEU A 42 -1.97 8.20 -11.14
CA LEU A 42 -2.75 9.11 -10.30
C LEU A 42 -1.96 10.37 -9.94
N ILE A 43 -0.68 10.23 -9.58
CA ILE A 43 0.24 11.36 -9.33
C ILE A 43 0.32 12.24 -10.59
N LEU A 44 0.56 11.66 -11.76
CA LEU A 44 0.71 12.43 -13.00
C LEU A 44 -0.56 13.21 -13.35
N PHE A 45 -1.73 12.59 -13.13
CA PHE A 45 -3.03 13.22 -13.33
C PHE A 45 -3.25 14.41 -12.39
N LEU A 46 -2.98 14.24 -11.10
CA LEU A 46 -3.14 15.31 -10.11
C LEU A 46 -2.08 16.40 -10.24
N LYS A 47 -0.85 16.05 -10.63
CA LYS A 47 0.25 17.01 -10.83
C LYS A 47 -0.10 18.05 -11.88
N LYS A 48 -0.80 17.67 -12.95
CA LYS A 48 -1.28 18.61 -13.98
C LYS A 48 -2.26 19.64 -13.42
N ARG A 49 -3.07 19.25 -12.41
CA ARG A 49 -4.06 20.11 -11.75
C ARG A 49 -3.47 20.93 -10.59
N ALA A 50 -2.38 20.47 -9.99
CA ALA A 50 -1.73 21.13 -8.87
C ALA A 50 -0.89 22.36 -9.28
N LYS A 51 -0.46 22.44 -10.56
CA LYS A 51 0.33 23.56 -11.07
C LYS A 51 -0.42 24.88 -10.96
N HIS A 52 0.25 25.89 -10.40
CA HIS A 52 -0.32 27.22 -10.23
C HIS A 52 0.78 28.29 -10.35
N PRO A 53 0.53 29.46 -10.98
CA PRO A 53 1.55 30.49 -11.17
C PRO A 53 2.05 31.13 -9.85
N ASN A 54 1.25 31.08 -8.79
CA ASN A 54 1.65 31.53 -7.46
C ASN A 54 2.41 30.41 -6.70
N PRO A 55 3.70 30.62 -6.33
CA PRO A 55 4.52 29.60 -5.66
C PRO A 55 3.96 29.11 -4.32
N ARG A 56 3.28 29.98 -3.55
CA ARG A 56 2.68 29.58 -2.26
C ARG A 56 1.51 28.62 -2.45
N VAL A 57 0.69 28.88 -3.48
CA VAL A 57 -0.46 28.03 -3.83
C VAL A 57 0.02 26.72 -4.44
N GLU A 58 1.06 26.74 -5.27
CA GLU A 58 1.66 25.51 -5.82
C GLU A 58 2.20 24.59 -4.71
N LYS A 59 2.85 25.16 -3.69
CA LYS A 59 3.32 24.40 -2.51
C LYS A 59 2.14 23.77 -1.75
N ALA A 60 1.08 24.53 -1.49
CA ALA A 60 -0.10 24.05 -0.80
C ALA A 60 -0.80 22.94 -1.59
N ASN A 61 -0.95 23.11 -2.91
CA ASN A 61 -1.51 22.10 -3.81
C ASN A 61 -0.67 20.82 -3.83
N GLY A 62 0.66 20.93 -3.75
CA GLY A 62 1.56 19.77 -3.64
C GLY A 62 1.30 18.95 -2.37
N VAL A 63 1.14 19.62 -1.23
CA VAL A 63 0.82 18.96 0.06
C VAL A 63 -0.56 18.31 0.01
N LEU A 64 -1.58 19.04 -0.47
CA LEU A 64 -2.93 18.51 -0.64
C LEU A 64 -2.97 17.31 -1.58
N MET A 65 -2.20 17.36 -2.68
CA MET A 65 -2.07 16.25 -3.61
C MET A 65 -1.48 15.02 -2.94
N ALA A 66 -0.39 15.17 -2.17
CA ALA A 66 0.24 14.06 -1.46
C ALA A 66 -0.72 13.41 -0.45
N LEU A 67 -1.42 14.23 0.34
CA LEU A 67 -2.44 13.76 1.29
C LEU A 67 -3.59 13.05 0.57
N ALA A 68 -4.07 13.60 -0.54
CA ALA A 68 -5.14 13.00 -1.32
C ALA A 68 -4.75 11.63 -1.88
N ILE A 69 -3.54 11.49 -2.45
CA ILE A 69 -3.05 10.20 -2.96
C ILE A 69 -2.92 9.20 -1.81
N MET A 70 -2.35 9.62 -0.68
CA MET A 70 -2.20 8.76 0.49
C MET A 70 -3.56 8.24 0.96
N LEU A 71 -4.58 9.10 1.06
CA LEU A 71 -5.93 8.70 1.45
C LEU A 71 -6.59 7.79 0.41
N ILE A 72 -6.51 8.14 -0.88
CA ILE A 72 -7.11 7.37 -1.97
C ILE A 72 -6.52 5.95 -2.04
N VAL A 73 -5.26 5.76 -1.71
CA VAL A 73 -4.60 4.45 -1.76
C VAL A 73 -4.72 3.71 -0.43
N ALA A 74 -4.39 4.36 0.69
CA ALA A 74 -4.32 3.70 1.99
C ALA A 74 -5.69 3.37 2.56
N VAL A 75 -6.71 4.21 2.36
CA VAL A 75 -8.05 3.97 2.92
C VAL A 75 -8.70 2.73 2.32
N PRO A 76 -8.76 2.54 0.98
CA PRO A 76 -9.34 1.33 0.40
C PRO A 76 -8.56 0.07 0.75
N VAL A 77 -7.22 0.13 0.76
CA VAL A 77 -6.38 -1.01 1.13
C VAL A 77 -6.58 -1.38 2.60
N GLY A 78 -6.59 -0.40 3.50
CA GLY A 78 -6.86 -0.61 4.92
C GLY A 78 -8.27 -1.16 5.16
N ALA A 79 -9.28 -0.59 4.49
CA ALA A 79 -10.66 -1.06 4.58
C ALA A 79 -10.81 -2.51 4.08
N LEU A 80 -10.17 -2.85 2.97
CA LEU A 80 -10.14 -4.22 2.44
C LEU A 80 -9.53 -5.20 3.44
N LEU A 81 -8.38 -4.86 4.02
CA LEU A 81 -7.69 -5.72 4.98
C LEU A 81 -8.48 -5.89 6.29
N LEU A 82 -9.08 -4.81 6.80
CA LEU A 82 -9.95 -4.87 7.97
C LEU A 82 -11.18 -5.73 7.68
N TRP A 83 -11.82 -5.52 6.53
CA TRP A 83 -12.98 -6.31 6.11
C TRP A 83 -12.64 -7.80 6.00
N LEU A 84 -11.51 -8.15 5.39
CA LEU A 84 -11.04 -9.54 5.30
C LEU A 84 -10.86 -10.16 6.69
N ARG A 85 -10.23 -9.42 7.62
CA ARG A 85 -10.01 -9.90 8.98
C ARG A 85 -11.31 -10.11 9.74
N PHE A 86 -12.24 -9.16 9.67
CA PHE A 86 -13.51 -9.25 10.40
C PHE A 86 -14.50 -10.24 9.79
N SER A 87 -14.52 -10.40 8.47
CA SER A 87 -15.47 -11.28 7.78
C SER A 87 -14.97 -12.71 7.61
N PHE A 88 -13.66 -12.93 7.44
CA PHE A 88 -13.09 -14.24 7.10
C PHE A 88 -11.96 -14.69 8.05
N GLY A 89 -11.58 -13.89 9.05
CA GLY A 89 -10.57 -14.22 10.05
C GLY A 89 -9.12 -13.93 9.63
N SER A 90 -8.16 -14.43 10.40
CA SER A 90 -6.74 -14.08 10.25
C SER A 90 -6.06 -14.65 9.00
N ILE A 91 -6.45 -15.85 8.53
CA ILE A 91 -5.78 -16.51 7.39
C ILE A 91 -5.85 -15.67 6.10
N PRO A 92 -7.03 -15.29 5.59
CA PRO A 92 -7.12 -14.48 4.37
C PRO A 92 -6.54 -13.07 4.54
N TYR A 93 -6.62 -12.51 5.75
CA TYR A 93 -5.94 -11.25 6.09
C TYR A 93 -4.42 -11.37 5.91
N ILE A 94 -3.80 -12.45 6.40
CA ILE A 94 -2.36 -12.71 6.28
C ILE A 94 -1.97 -12.91 4.81
N ILE A 95 -2.71 -13.73 4.07
CA ILE A 95 -2.38 -14.04 2.66
C ILE A 95 -2.46 -12.77 1.81
N VAL A 96 -3.59 -12.04 1.86
CA VAL A 96 -3.76 -10.82 1.07
C VAL A 96 -2.81 -9.72 1.53
N GLY A 97 -2.62 -9.59 2.85
CA GLY A 97 -1.65 -8.68 3.44
C GLY A 97 -0.24 -8.94 2.92
N ALA A 98 0.21 -10.19 2.89
CA ALA A 98 1.53 -10.57 2.40
C ALA A 98 1.70 -10.31 0.90
N ILE A 99 0.68 -10.61 0.08
CA ILE A 99 0.69 -10.32 -1.36
C ILE A 99 0.83 -8.82 -1.60
N LEU A 100 0.05 -7.99 -0.90
CA LEU A 100 0.13 -6.53 -1.00
C LEU A 100 1.46 -6.00 -0.48
N PHE A 101 1.95 -6.53 0.65
CA PHE A 101 3.18 -6.08 1.30
C PHE A 101 4.44 -6.48 0.53
N LYS A 102 4.42 -7.63 -0.17
CA LYS A 102 5.50 -8.08 -1.04
C LYS A 102 5.92 -7.01 -2.05
N ALA A 103 4.99 -6.19 -2.53
CA ALA A 103 5.29 -5.11 -3.48
C ALA A 103 6.25 -4.03 -2.93
N THR A 104 6.63 -4.09 -1.66
CA THR A 104 7.64 -3.20 -1.05
C THR A 104 9.04 -3.80 -1.02
N PHE A 105 9.17 -5.10 -1.29
CA PHE A 105 10.46 -5.79 -1.39
C PHE A 105 10.92 -5.85 -2.84
N ALA A 106 12.23 -5.75 -3.00
CA ALA A 106 12.95 -5.74 -4.26
C ALA A 106 14.24 -6.58 -4.12
N ILE A 107 14.17 -7.71 -3.40
CA ILE A 107 15.37 -8.43 -2.96
C ILE A 107 16.01 -9.19 -4.13
N ARG A 108 15.18 -9.74 -5.02
CA ARG A 108 15.62 -10.58 -6.13
C ARG A 108 15.63 -9.85 -7.48
N GLY A 109 15.23 -8.58 -7.51
CA GLY A 109 15.23 -7.73 -8.71
C GLY A 109 16.45 -6.80 -8.83
N MET A 110 17.38 -6.85 -7.87
CA MET A 110 18.69 -6.17 -7.94
C MET A 110 19.78 -7.07 -8.53
#